data_AF-A0A0R5RPU2-F1
#
_entry.id   AF-A0A0R5RPU2-F1
#
_cell.length_a   1.000
_cell.length_b   1.000
_cell.length_c   1.000
_cell.angle_alpha   90.00
_cell.angle_beta   90.00
_cell.angle_gamma   90.00
#
_symmetry.space_group_name_H-M   'P 1'
#
loop_
_entity.id
_entity.type
_entity.pdbx_description
1 polymer ?
#
loop_
_entity_poly.entity_id
_entity_poly.type
_entity_poly.pdbx_seq_one_letter_code
_entity_poly.pdbx_strand_id
1 'polypeptide(L)'
;VGLGRNCTVFNVVSRWAYENVLEYKQQGLTLAGWRKAVYERCASVNGDFPTPMLENEVKCIAKSIGNWVWTRFTPQSKSAWHAAQNARRKTHGARKKIITEL
;
A
#
# COMPACT_ATOMS: atom_id res chain seq x y z
N VAL A 1 -21.19 -7.98 14.27
CA VAL A 1 -20.86 -6.83 13.36
C VAL A 1 -19.35 -6.79 13.16
N GLY A 2 -18.83 -7.13 11.97
CA GLY A 2 -17.38 -7.31 11.69
C GLY A 2 -16.73 -6.20 10.85
N LEU A 3 -17.51 -5.23 10.35
CA LEU A 3 -17.07 -4.22 9.37
C LEU A 3 -15.88 -3.38 9.84
N GLY A 4 -15.84 -2.98 11.11
CA GLY A 4 -14.75 -2.14 11.66
C GLY A 4 -13.40 -2.86 11.71
N ARG A 5 -13.38 -4.17 11.96
CA ARG A 5 -12.14 -4.97 12.03
C ARG A 5 -11.57 -5.21 10.64
N ASN A 6 -12.43 -5.55 9.67
CA ASN A 6 -12.04 -5.75 8.28
C ASN A 6 -11.39 -4.48 7.70
N CYS A 7 -12.07 -3.34 7.82
CA CYS A 7 -11.56 -2.06 7.35
C CYS A 7 -10.24 -1.67 8.04
N THR A 8 -10.10 -1.94 9.33
CA THR A 8 -8.87 -1.65 10.08
C THR A 8 -7.69 -2.47 9.54
N VAL A 9 -7.84 -3.79 9.42
CA VAL A 9 -6.78 -4.65 8.85
C VAL A 9 -6.45 -4.20 7.42
N PHE A 10 -7.46 -3.94 6.60
CA PHE A 10 -7.23 -3.47 5.24
C PHE A 10 -6.43 -2.17 5.20
N ASN A 11 -6.83 -1.15 5.97
CA ASN A 11 -6.19 0.15 5.97
C ASN A 11 -4.75 0.12 6.50
N VAL A 12 -4.50 -0.63 7.57
CA VAL A 12 -3.17 -0.77 8.15
C VAL A 12 -2.24 -1.52 7.20
N VAL A 13 -2.68 -2.68 6.69
CA VAL A 13 -1.84 -3.54 5.88
C VAL A 13 -1.65 -3.00 4.45
N SER A 14 -2.65 -2.33 3.88
CA SER A 14 -2.52 -1.73 2.54
C SER A 14 -1.44 -0.64 2.50
N ARG A 15 -1.39 0.25 3.51
CA ARG A 15 -0.35 1.28 3.62
C ARG A 15 1.04 0.67 3.71
N TRP A 16 1.22 -0.30 4.60
CA TRP A 16 2.46 -1.06 4.70
C TRP A 16 2.83 -1.72 3.37
N ALA A 17 1.85 -2.33 2.68
CA ALA A 17 2.09 -3.01 1.42
C ALA A 17 2.55 -2.05 0.31
N TYR A 18 2.00 -0.84 0.24
CA TYR A 18 2.40 0.18 -0.75
C TYR A 18 3.86 0.59 -0.59
N GLU A 19 4.34 0.68 0.65
CA GLU A 19 5.72 1.06 0.97
C GLU A 19 6.71 -0.07 0.67
N ASN A 20 6.32 -1.32 0.92
CA ASN A 20 7.24 -2.46 0.95
C ASN A 20 7.28 -3.28 -0.36
N VAL A 21 6.21 -3.31 -1.16
CA VAL A 21 6.12 -4.21 -2.33
C VAL A 21 7.29 -4.11 -3.31
N LEU A 22 7.83 -2.90 -3.52
CA LEU A 22 8.91 -2.70 -4.47
C LEU A 22 10.24 -3.25 -3.95
N GLU A 23 10.48 -3.15 -2.64
CA GLU A 23 11.65 -3.75 -1.99
C GLU A 23 11.60 -5.28 -2.10
N TYR A 24 10.43 -5.86 -1.80
CA TYR A 24 10.21 -7.30 -1.93
C TYR A 24 10.44 -7.78 -3.38
N LYS A 25 9.98 -7.01 -4.38
CA LYS A 25 10.27 -7.30 -5.79
C LYS A 25 11.76 -7.20 -6.12
N GLN A 26 12.48 -6.23 -5.56
CA GLN A 26 13.93 -6.06 -5.77
C GLN A 26 14.75 -7.20 -5.15
N GLN A 27 14.29 -7.75 -4.03
CA GLN A 27 14.86 -8.93 -3.37
C GLN A 27 14.59 -10.24 -4.13
N GLY A 28 13.90 -10.19 -5.28
CA GLY A 28 13.59 -11.37 -6.10
C GLY A 28 12.46 -12.24 -5.55
N LEU A 29 11.64 -11.73 -4.62
CA LEU A 29 10.57 -12.51 -4.04
C LEU A 29 9.49 -12.86 -5.07
N THR A 30 8.95 -14.08 -5.00
CA THR A 30 7.86 -14.51 -5.89
C THR A 30 6.51 -13.96 -5.41
N LEU A 31 5.49 -13.98 -6.28
CA LEU A 31 4.12 -13.63 -5.90
C LEU A 31 3.61 -14.49 -4.72
N ALA A 32 4.01 -15.76 -4.64
CA ALA A 32 3.63 -16.63 -3.54
C ALA A 32 4.26 -16.18 -2.21
N GLY A 33 5.56 -15.84 -2.22
CA GLY A 33 6.25 -15.29 -1.05
C GLY A 33 5.66 -13.95 -0.61
N TRP A 34 5.34 -13.07 -1.56
CA TRP A 34 4.66 -11.81 -1.29
C TRP A 34 3.28 -12.02 -0.64
N ARG A 35 2.46 -12.92 -1.18
CA ARG A 35 1.14 -13.24 -0.61
C ARG A 35 1.25 -13.78 0.82
N LYS A 36 2.27 -14.59 1.11
CA LYS A 36 2.56 -15.08 2.46
C LYS A 36 2.89 -13.94 3.42
N ALA A 37 3.78 -13.02 3.02
CA ALA A 37 4.14 -11.86 3.84
C ALA A 37 2.94 -10.94 4.13
N VAL A 38 2.11 -10.67 3.12
CA VAL A 38 0.88 -9.88 3.31
C VAL A 38 -0.10 -10.60 4.25
N TYR A 39 -0.23 -11.92 4.12
CA TYR A 39 -1.06 -12.72 5.03
C TYR A 39 -0.56 -12.65 6.47
N GLU A 40 0.74 -12.86 6.70
CA GLU A 40 1.35 -12.79 8.04
C GLU A 40 1.11 -11.41 8.67
N ARG A 41 1.20 -10.33 7.89
CA ARG A 41 0.89 -8.99 8.37
C ARG A 41 -0.60 -8.83 8.71
N CYS A 42 -1.51 -9.32 7.87
CA CYS A 42 -2.94 -9.31 8.18
C CYS A 42 -3.26 -10.13 9.44
N ALA A 43 -2.64 -11.29 9.61
CA ALA A 43 -2.83 -12.16 10.77
C ALA A 43 -2.32 -11.49 12.05
N SER A 44 -1.15 -10.81 11.99
CA SER A 44 -0.62 -10.03 13.11
C SER A 44 -1.59 -8.93 13.55
N VAL A 45 -2.05 -8.07 12.62
CA VAL A 45 -2.99 -6.98 12.96
C VAL A 45 -4.34 -7.54 13.45
N ASN A 46 -4.78 -8.69 12.92
CA ASN A 46 -6.01 -9.34 13.39
C ASN A 46 -5.88 -9.90 14.82
N GLY A 47 -4.67 -10.33 15.20
CA GLY A 47 -4.36 -10.83 16.54
C GLY A 47 -4.43 -9.77 17.63
N ASP A 48 -4.29 -8.49 17.26
CA ASP A 48 -4.38 -7.37 18.20
C ASP A 48 -5.82 -7.03 18.63
N PHE A 49 -6.84 -7.61 17.97
CA PHE A 49 -8.23 -7.38 18.36
C PHE A 49 -8.64 -8.20 19.58
N PRO A 50 -9.46 -7.65 20.49
CA PRO A 50 -10.04 -8.40 21.61
C PRO A 50 -10.86 -9.62 21.15
N THR A 51 -11.43 -9.55 19.95
CA THR A 51 -12.08 -10.69 19.29
C THR A 51 -11.59 -10.75 17.85
N PRO A 52 -10.63 -11.63 17.54
CA PRO A 52 -10.09 -11.79 16.20
C PRO A 52 -11.18 -12.15 15.18
N MET A 53 -10.98 -11.75 13.93
CA MET A 53 -11.76 -12.25 12.79
C MET A 53 -11.37 -13.69 12.47
N LEU A 54 -12.24 -14.37 11.74
CA LEU A 54 -11.98 -15.73 11.25
C LEU A 54 -10.83 -15.73 10.23
N GLU A 55 -10.09 -16.84 10.19
CA GLU A 55 -8.93 -16.99 9.31
C GLU A 55 -9.28 -16.80 7.83
N ASN A 56 -10.47 -17.23 7.40
CA ASN A 56 -10.97 -17.05 6.04
C ASN A 56 -11.15 -15.56 5.68
N GLU A 57 -11.66 -14.73 6.59
CA GLU A 57 -11.76 -13.28 6.39
C GLU A 57 -10.38 -12.66 6.22
N VAL A 58 -9.42 -13.03 7.08
CA VAL A 58 -8.03 -12.57 7.02
C VAL A 58 -7.38 -12.95 5.68
N LYS A 59 -7.56 -14.20 5.24
CA LYS A 59 -7.08 -14.69 3.93
C LYS A 59 -7.69 -13.89 2.77
N CYS A 60 -8.97 -13.56 2.82
CA CYS A 60 -9.64 -12.74 1.81
C CYS A 60 -9.05 -11.32 1.74
N ILE A 61 -8.84 -10.67 2.88
CA ILE A 61 -8.21 -9.33 2.95
C ILE A 61 -6.80 -9.38 2.38
N ALA A 62 -5.99 -10.34 2.83
CA ALA A 62 -4.61 -10.51 2.39
C ALA A 62 -4.53 -10.75 0.87
N LYS A 63 -5.41 -11.58 0.31
CA LYS A 63 -5.49 -11.83 -1.13
C LYS A 63 -5.84 -10.56 -1.91
N SER A 64 -6.80 -9.77 -1.41
CA SER A 64 -7.21 -8.50 -2.04
C SER A 64 -6.04 -7.51 -2.13
N ILE A 65 -5.39 -7.25 -1.00
CA ILE A 65 -4.24 -6.34 -0.91
C ILE A 65 -3.09 -6.87 -1.76
N GLY A 66 -2.69 -8.12 -1.53
CA GLY A 66 -1.52 -8.72 -2.16
C GLY A 66 -1.60 -8.71 -3.68
N ASN A 67 -2.75 -9.08 -4.25
CA ASN A 67 -2.94 -9.10 -5.70
C ASN A 67 -2.93 -7.70 -6.32
N TRP A 68 -3.66 -6.76 -5.72
CA TRP A 68 -3.77 -5.41 -6.26
C TRP A 68 -2.42 -4.69 -6.26
N VAL A 69 -1.72 -4.75 -5.12
CA VAL A 69 -0.42 -4.09 -4.94
C VAL A 69 0.64 -4.71 -5.85
N TRP A 70 0.71 -6.06 -5.92
CA TRP A 70 1.70 -6.73 -6.76
C TRP A 70 1.57 -6.39 -8.25
N THR A 71 0.34 -6.19 -8.71
CA THR A 71 0.04 -5.91 -10.12
C THR A 71 0.28 -4.45 -10.48
N ARG A 72 0.02 -3.51 -9.57
CA ARG A 72 0.02 -2.07 -9.87
C ARG A 72 1.31 -1.33 -9.49
N PHE A 73 2.06 -1.86 -8.52
CA PHE A 73 3.27 -1.21 -8.03
C PHE A 73 4.47 -1.79 -8.77
N THR A 74 5.00 -0.99 -9.70
CA THR A 74 6.17 -1.29 -10.51
C THR A 74 7.17 -0.13 -10.42
N PRO A 75 8.46 -0.36 -10.69
CA PRO A 75 9.43 0.74 -10.77
C PRO A 75 8.99 1.84 -11.74
N GLN A 76 8.35 1.46 -12.84
CA GLN A 76 7.81 2.38 -13.84
C GLN A 76 6.67 3.23 -13.26
N SER A 77 5.72 2.62 -12.53
CA SER A 77 4.62 3.39 -11.92
C SER A 77 5.11 4.33 -10.82
N LYS A 78 6.13 3.94 -10.04
CA LYS A 78 6.79 4.83 -9.07
C LYS A 78 7.51 6.00 -9.75
N SER A 79 8.27 5.74 -10.81
CA SER A 79 8.96 6.78 -11.58
C SER A 79 7.96 7.77 -12.19
N ALA A 80 6.89 7.28 -12.81
CA ALA A 80 5.82 8.12 -13.37
C ALA A 80 5.15 8.99 -12.29
N TRP A 81 4.92 8.44 -11.09
CA TRP A 81 4.37 9.20 -9.97
C TRP A 81 5.33 10.33 -9.52
N HIS A 82 6.62 10.05 -9.38
CA HIS A 82 7.62 11.08 -9.03
C HIS A 82 7.71 12.17 -10.10
N ALA A 83 7.69 11.81 -11.39
CA ALA A 83 7.68 12.76 -12.49
C ALA A 83 6.45 13.69 -12.43
N ALA A 84 5.26 13.12 -12.22
CA ALA A 84 4.02 13.89 -12.07
C ALA A 84 4.06 14.83 -10.85
N GLN A 85 4.60 14.37 -9.71
CA GLN A 85 4.77 15.19 -8.52
C GLN A 85 5.74 16.35 -8.74
N ASN A 86 6.87 16.10 -9.41
CA ASN A 86 7.84 17.15 -9.75
C ASN A 86 7.26 18.18 -10.71
N ALA A 87 6.45 17.76 -11.70
CA ALA A 87 5.74 18.68 -12.59
C ALA A 87 4.77 19.60 -11.82
N ARG A 88 3.99 19.05 -10.87
CA ARG A 88 3.09 19.82 -10.01
C ARG A 88 3.83 20.81 -9.11
N ARG A 89 4.99 20.44 -8.57
CA ARG A 89 5.82 21.35 -7.77
C ARG A 89 6.37 22.51 -8.60
N LYS A 90 6.79 22.25 -9.85
CA LYS A 90 7.27 23.30 -10.77
C LYS A 90 6.16 24.33 -11.04
N THR A 91 4.93 23.89 -11.31
CA THR A 91 3.81 24.81 -11.58
C THR A 91 3.44 25.64 -10.34
N HIS A 92 3.39 25.01 -9.17
CA HIS A 92 3.08 25.72 -7.92
C HIS A 92 4.20 26.71 -7.52
N GLY A 93 5.47 26.34 -7.71
CA GLY A 93 6.61 27.23 -7.49
C GLY A 93 6.64 28.43 -8.44
N ALA A 94 6.31 28.22 -9.72
CA ALA A 94 6.20 29.29 -10.71
C ALA A 94 5.06 30.27 -10.37
N ARG A 95 3.89 29.75 -9.95
CA ARG A 95 2.75 30.57 -9.50
C ARG A 95 3.09 31.43 -8.28
N LYS A 96 3.87 30.91 -7.34
CA LYS A 96 4.28 31.65 -6.13
C LYS A 96 5.21 32.82 -6.48
N LYS A 97 6.15 32.65 -7.43
CA LYS A 97 7.02 33.75 -7.89
C LYS A 97 6.24 34.92 -8.47
N ILE A 98 5.27 34.64 -9.36
CA ILE A 98 4.44 35.68 -10.00
C ILE A 98 3.67 36.53 -8.97
N ILE A 99 3.18 35.92 -7.88
CA ILE A 99 2.44 36.64 -6.83
C ILE A 99 3.37 37.49 -5.94
N THR A 100 4.65 37.14 -5.84
CA THR A 100 5.61 37.84 -4.98
C THR A 100 6.33 38.98 -5.71
N GLU A 101 6.22 39.05 -7.04
CA GLU A 101 6.82 40.07 -7.92
C GLU A 101 5.80 41.14 -8.38
N LEU A 102 4.59 41.16 -7.80
CA LEU A 102 3.56 42.21 -7.92
C LEU A 102 3.47 42.99 -6.61
#